data_AF-A0A0L7K844-F1
#
_entry.id   AF-A0A0L7K844-F1
#
_cell.length_a   1.000
_cell.length_b   1.000
_cell.length_c   1.000
_cell.angle_alpha   90.00
_cell.angle_beta   90.00
_cell.angle_gamma   90.00
#
_symmetry.space_group_name_H-M   'P 1'
#
loop_
_entity.id
_entity.type
_entity.pdbx_description
1 polymer ?
#
loop_
_entity_poly.entity_id
_entity_poly.type
_entity_poly.pdbx_seq_one_letter_code
_entity_poly.pdbx_strand_id
1 'polypeptide(L)'
;MMESYSTYEFKDNLIIKIIRTNDVKKRFYSYTEYILEFKVLNSQKVLKKRYSDFVTFYDLLKNELLTKFSESLEKISVLPSKKIFGRFNYNFIEE
;
A
#
# COMPACT_ATOMS: atom_id res chain seq x y z
N MET A 1 13.91 -1.74 17.06
CA MET A 1 13.04 -2.05 15.91
C MET A 1 13.56 -1.22 14.75
N MET A 2 13.99 -1.86 13.68
CA MET A 2 14.54 -1.19 12.50
C MET A 2 13.34 -0.87 11.60
N GLU A 3 12.99 0.41 11.45
CA GLU A 3 11.91 0.85 10.56
C GLU A 3 12.40 0.70 9.11
N SER A 4 11.71 -0.13 8.33
CA SER A 4 12.00 -0.36 6.91
C SER A 4 11.16 0.60 6.07
N TYR A 5 11.79 1.32 5.14
CA TYR A 5 11.17 2.37 4.33
C TYR A 5 11.38 2.11 2.84
N SER A 6 10.30 2.16 2.07
CA SER A 6 10.36 2.19 0.60
C SER A 6 9.94 3.58 0.11
N THR A 7 10.78 4.22 -0.69
CA THR A 7 10.53 5.56 -1.26
C THR A 7 10.45 5.48 -2.79
N TYR A 8 9.41 6.08 -3.36
CA TYR A 8 9.21 6.19 -4.80
C TYR A 8 9.08 7.67 -5.19
N GLU A 9 9.79 8.08 -6.25
CA GLU A 9 9.78 9.45 -6.78
C GLU A 9 9.18 9.46 -8.19
N PHE A 10 8.19 10.31 -8.41
CA PHE A 10 7.47 10.43 -9.69
C PHE A 10 7.77 11.77 -10.38
N LYS A 11 7.53 11.83 -11.69
CA LYS A 11 7.87 12.99 -12.56
C LYS A 11 7.34 14.36 -12.10
N ASP A 12 6.31 14.41 -11.26
CA ASP A 12 5.65 15.66 -10.82
C ASP A 12 6.07 16.13 -9.41
N ASN A 13 7.29 15.83 -8.97
CA ASN A 13 7.77 16.09 -7.60
C ASN A 13 6.91 15.44 -6.50
N LEU A 14 6.17 14.38 -6.85
CA LEU A 14 5.43 13.56 -5.92
C LEU A 14 6.36 12.49 -5.36
N ILE A 15 6.58 12.55 -4.05
CA ILE A 15 7.29 11.52 -3.30
C ILE A 15 6.24 10.74 -2.52
N ILE A 16 6.22 9.42 -2.71
CA ILE A 16 5.39 8.52 -1.92
C ILE A 16 6.32 7.66 -1.07
N LYS A 17 6.13 7.70 0.25
CA LYS A 17 6.78 6.77 1.18
C LYS A 17 5.75 5.85 1.78
N ILE A 18 6.09 4.57 1.81
CA ILE A 18 5.32 3.56 2.52
C ILE A 18 6.17 3.09 3.69
N ILE A 19 5.67 3.35 4.88
CA ILE A 19 6.37 3.08 6.13
C ILE A 19 5.58 2.01 6.87
N ARG A 20 6.18 0.85 7.07
CA ARG A 20 5.59 -0.16 7.94
C ARG A 20 5.65 0.31 9.38
N THR A 21 4.54 0.15 10.10
CA THR A 21 4.50 0.38 11.54
C THR A 21 4.27 -0.94 12.29
N ASN A 22 4.09 -0.84 13.60
CA ASN A 22 3.81 -1.99 14.46
C ASN A 22 2.41 -2.56 14.21
N ASP A 23 2.22 -3.82 14.60
CA ASP A 23 0.92 -4.46 14.55
C ASP A 23 -0.07 -3.76 15.49
N VAL A 24 -1.18 -3.30 14.94
CA VAL A 24 -2.29 -2.75 15.70
C VAL A 24 -3.08 -3.91 16.27
N LYS A 25 -3.08 -4.02 17.61
CA LYS A 25 -3.87 -5.01 18.35
C LYS A 25 -5.25 -4.42 18.65
N LYS A 26 -6.30 -5.07 18.14
CA LYS A 26 -7.70 -4.85 18.55
C LYS A 26 -8.16 -6.05 19.37
N ARG A 27 -9.29 -5.88 20.08
CA ARG A 27 -9.82 -6.90 21.01
C ARG A 27 -10.05 -8.28 20.37
N PHE A 28 -10.34 -8.32 19.06
CA PHE A 28 -10.72 -9.55 18.36
C PHE A 28 -9.83 -9.87 17.15
N TYR A 29 -8.91 -8.99 16.78
CA TYR A 29 -8.03 -9.18 15.63
C TYR A 29 -6.81 -8.25 15.73
N SER A 30 -5.75 -8.60 15.03
CA SER A 30 -4.59 -7.72 14.84
C SER A 30 -4.33 -7.53 13.35
N TYR A 31 -3.75 -6.39 13.00
CA TYR A 31 -3.34 -6.12 11.62
C TYR A 31 -2.06 -5.29 11.61
N THR A 32 -1.26 -5.46 10.56
CA THR A 32 -0.12 -4.58 10.29
C THR A 32 -0.62 -3.28 9.68
N GLU A 33 -0.26 -2.15 10.28
CA GLU A 33 -0.58 -0.81 9.78
C GLU A 33 0.60 -0.24 8.99
N TYR A 34 0.30 0.39 7.87
CA TYR A 34 1.24 1.09 7.02
C TYR A 34 0.89 2.58 7.03
N ILE A 35 1.90 3.41 7.20
CA ILE A 35 1.80 4.85 7.00
C ILE A 35 2.17 5.13 5.54
N LEU A 36 1.26 5.80 4.85
CA LEU A 36 1.47 6.36 3.53
C LEU A 36 1.71 7.85 3.68
N GLU A 37 2.92 8.28 3.33
CA GLU A 37 3.28 9.69 3.28
C GLU A 37 3.36 10.12 1.81
N PHE A 38 2.52 11.09 1.46
CA PHE A 38 2.50 11.73 0.15
C PHE A 38 3.06 13.14 0.32
N LYS A 39 4.16 13.45 -0.35
CA LYS A 39 4.76 14.77 -0.36
C LYS A 39 4.77 15.31 -1.78
N VAL A 40 4.20 16.50 -1.97
CA VAL A 40 4.16 17.21 -3.25
C VAL A 40 4.51 18.66 -2.98
N LEU A 41 5.63 19.14 -3.51
CA LEU A 41 6.12 20.51 -3.29
C LEU A 41 6.16 20.84 -1.78
N ASN A 42 5.33 21.80 -1.35
CA ASN A 42 5.23 22.29 0.03
C ASN A 42 4.09 21.63 0.83
N SER A 43 3.38 20.68 0.21
CA SER A 43 2.25 19.98 0.82
C SER A 43 2.63 18.56 1.19
N GLN A 44 2.17 18.12 2.35
CA GLN A 44 2.37 16.76 2.84
C GLN A 44 1.03 16.22 3.35
N LYS A 45 0.72 14.97 3.00
CA LYS A 45 -0.45 14.26 3.49
C LYS A 45 -0.03 12.90 4.01
N VAL A 46 -0.50 12.57 5.21
CA VAL A 46 -0.19 11.29 5.88
C VAL A 46 -1.49 10.51 6.06
N LEU A 47 -1.48 9.24 5.66
CA LEU A 47 -2.60 8.33 5.81
C LEU A 47 -2.14 7.04 6.48
N LYS A 48 -3.04 6.41 7.23
CA LYS A 48 -2.83 5.08 7.84
C LYS A 48 -3.73 4.07 7.14
N LYS A 49 -3.14 2.98 6.66
CA LYS A 49 -3.85 1.94 5.90
C LYS A 49 -3.37 0.55 6.31
N ARG A 50 -4.25 -0.43 6.20
CA ARG A 50 -3.90 -1.85 6.28
C ARG A 50 -3.90 -2.45 4.88
N TYR A 51 -3.24 -3.60 4.71
CA TYR A 51 -3.16 -4.28 3.41
C TYR A 51 -4.51 -4.44 2.70
N SER A 52 -5.58 -4.81 3.43
CA SER A 52 -6.91 -4.96 2.83
C SER A 52 -7.48 -3.67 2.24
N ASP A 53 -7.07 -2.50 2.73
CA ASP A 53 -7.52 -1.23 2.16
C ASP A 53 -6.88 -0.99 0.78
N PHE A 54 -5.64 -1.45 0.58
CA PHE A 54 -4.97 -1.43 -0.73
C PHE A 54 -5.64 -2.38 -1.71
N VAL A 55 -6.04 -3.58 -1.25
CA VAL A 55 -6.80 -4.54 -2.09
C VAL A 55 -8.10 -3.90 -2.58
N THR A 56 -8.89 -3.32 -1.67
CA THR A 56 -10.14 -2.63 -2.05
C THR A 56 -9.87 -1.49 -3.03
N PHE A 57 -8.83 -0.68 -2.80
CA PHE A 57 -8.47 0.41 -3.70
C PHE A 57 -8.05 -0.09 -5.09
N TYR A 58 -7.26 -1.16 -5.17
CA TYR A 58 -6.82 -1.76 -6.42
C TYR A 58 -7.98 -2.31 -7.24
N ASP A 59 -8.94 -2.97 -6.60
CA ASP A 59 -10.14 -3.47 -7.28
C ASP A 59 -10.99 -2.32 -7.84
N LEU A 60 -11.16 -1.24 -7.07
CA LEU A 60 -11.84 -0.04 -7.53
C LEU A 60 -11.12 0.60 -8.73
N LEU A 61 -9.80 0.74 -8.64
CA LEU A 61 -8.97 1.31 -9.71
C LEU A 61 -9.07 0.46 -10.97
N LYS A 62 -8.99 -0.87 -10.84
CA LYS A 62 -9.13 -1.79 -11.96
C LYS A 62 -10.49 -1.65 -12.65
N ASN A 63 -11.58 -1.55 -11.88
CA ASN A 63 -12.92 -1.37 -12.42
C ASN A 63 -13.09 -0.01 -13.12
N GLU A 64 -12.53 1.06 -12.55
CA GLU A 64 -12.55 2.38 -13.16
C GLU A 64 -11.72 2.42 -14.46
N LEU A 65 -10.54 1.79 -14.47
CA LEU A 65 -9.71 1.72 -15.66
C LEU A 65 -10.32 0.79 -16.73
N LEU A 66 -10.93 -0.33 -16.35
CA LEU A 66 -11.70 -1.18 -17.27
C LEU A 66 -12.84 -0.41 -17.97
N THR A 67 -13.53 0.45 -17.23
CA THR A 67 -14.66 1.21 -17.78
C THR A 67 -14.23 2.39 -18.64
N LYS A 68 -13.06 2.99 -18.37
CA LYS A 68 -12.59 4.22 -19.06
C LYS A 68 -11.49 3.98 -20.10
N PHE A 69 -10.72 2.90 -19.97
CA PHE A 69 -9.48 2.64 -20.69
C PHE A 69 -9.37 1.15 -21.03
N SER A 70 -10.20 0.67 -21.95
CA SER A 70 -10.23 -0.74 -22.36
C SER A 70 -8.93 -1.24 -23.00
N GLU A 71 -8.08 -0.35 -23.51
CA GLU A 71 -6.87 -0.70 -24.29
C GLU A 71 -5.53 -0.49 -23.54
N SER A 72 -5.51 0.16 -22.37
CA SER A 72 -4.27 0.56 -21.67
C SER A 72 -4.11 -0.06 -20.26
N LEU A 73 -4.82 -1.15 -20.00
CA LEU A 73 -4.80 -1.89 -18.73
C LEU A 73 -3.45 -2.52 -18.35
N GLU A 74 -2.50 -2.62 -19.29
CA GLU A 74 -1.22 -3.32 -19.09
C GLU A 74 -0.27 -2.65 -18.07
N LYS A 75 -0.63 -1.52 -17.46
CA LYS A 75 0.26 -0.74 -16.59
C LYS A 75 -0.13 -0.64 -15.12
N ILE A 76 -1.16 -1.35 -14.66
CA ILE A 76 -1.42 -1.38 -13.21
C ILE A 76 -0.40 -2.34 -12.57
N SER A 77 0.46 -1.82 -11.69
CA SER A 77 1.39 -2.64 -10.92
C SER A 77 0.64 -3.65 -10.07
N VAL A 78 1.05 -4.92 -10.14
CA VAL A 78 0.42 -6.01 -9.40
C VAL A 78 0.63 -5.81 -7.89
N LEU A 79 -0.44 -5.94 -7.11
CA LEU A 79 -0.32 -5.95 -5.65
C LEU A 79 0.46 -7.18 -5.19
N PRO A 80 1.33 -7.05 -4.15
CA PRO A 80 1.97 -8.20 -3.52
C PRO A 80 0.93 -9.24 -3.11
N SER A 81 1.25 -10.53 -3.22
CA SER A 81 0.27 -11.57 -2.95
C SER A 81 -0.22 -11.55 -1.49
N LYS A 82 -1.47 -11.95 -1.25
CA LYS A 82 -1.96 -12.19 0.11
C LYS A 82 -1.42 -13.53 0.60
N LYS A 83 -0.88 -13.60 1.81
CA LYS A 83 -0.46 -14.88 2.41
C LYS A 83 -1.68 -15.79 2.56
N ILE A 84 -1.62 -17.00 2.02
CA ILE A 84 -2.75 -17.94 2.01
C ILE A 84 -2.75 -18.82 3.29
N PHE A 85 -1.62 -19.02 3.98
CA PHE A 85 -1.57 -19.78 5.24
C PHE A 85 -0.45 -19.34 6.21
N GLY A 86 -0.73 -19.47 7.52
CA GLY A 86 0.23 -19.37 8.62
C GLY A 86 0.42 -17.95 9.19
N ARG A 87 0.63 -17.87 10.52
CA ARG A 87 0.86 -16.63 11.31
C ARG A 87 1.78 -15.64 10.57
N PHE A 88 1.55 -14.33 10.81
CA PHE A 88 2.34 -13.21 10.29
C PHE A 88 3.84 -13.51 10.41
N ASN A 89 4.46 -13.96 9.31
CA ASN A 89 5.90 -14.19 9.25
C ASN A 89 6.49 -12.85 8.80
N TYR A 90 7.45 -12.33 9.57
CA TYR A 90 7.97 -10.97 9.39
C TYR A 90 8.52 -10.73 7.98
N ASN A 91 9.06 -11.79 7.36
CA ASN A 91 9.68 -11.78 6.03
C ASN A 91 8.67 -11.70 4.87
N PHE A 92 7.44 -12.22 5.04
CA PHE A 92 6.41 -12.16 3.97
C PHE A 92 5.88 -10.74 3.74
N ILE A 93 6.08 -9.85 4.71
CA ILE A 93 5.60 -8.46 4.63
C ILE A 93 6.56 -7.59 3.80
N GLU A 94 7.78 -8.06 3.52
CA GLU A 94 8.85 -7.28 2.86
C GLU A 94 9.29 -7.83 1.48
N GLU A 95 8.91 -9.05 1.09
CA GLU A 95 9.22 -9.62 -0.23
C GLU A 95 8.34 -9.06 -1.37
#